data_AF-A0AAV5CLE6-F1
#
_entry.id   AF-A0AAV5CLE6-F1
#
_cell.length_a   1.000
_cell.length_b   1.000
_cell.length_c   1.000
_cell.angle_alpha   90.00
_cell.angle_beta   90.00
_cell.angle_gamma   90.00
#
_symmetry.space_group_name_H-M   'P 1'
#
loop_
_entity.id
_entity.type
_entity.pdbx_description
1 polymer ?
#
loop_
_entity_poly.entity_id
_entity_poly.type
_entity_poly.pdbx_seq_one_letter_code
_entity_poly.pdbx_strand_id
1 'polypeptide(L)'
;MDCPNPKRSAVPGLPDDPLVEILTRVPAKSICRFKCVSKGWLGFINDPLYRKSLPQTLSGFFLSDTFTGKIYRHFINPTGKSVSPEAPSFSFLTNLHGVANTTFLHSCNGIFLFGHGPDRFHPLGYLVCNPATQQWVAVPSSGWTPSQLKEEEEDYDSDDNEDEETSHTYLLFDPAVSPHFRLVMFALKGGFSSEAAVHTYSSETGVWIDRSGGEQSKQREGDEHQRLDTFGAISTLDGSAFVSGLLHLVVSPIQKDREVIVAVDGEGKTRKVLHYPEKPDQICTDVIFIGQSQGRLHCITTDRSPENTVSFEIMIWVLEDYANERWVLKHSVNSSRLFGNKNCFITFSHNVVVAIHPDCNLLYYFLHGGRILVSYDMDSDKLTPICIVGRANVHATPYVPYFAESSALRS
;
A
#
# COMPACT_ATOMS: atom_id res chain seq x y z
N MET A 1 20.50 -36.31 37.31
CA MET A 1 20.14 -35.14 36.49
C MET A 1 20.86 -35.32 35.18
N ASP A 2 20.16 -35.70 34.13
CA ASP A 2 20.67 -35.67 32.76
C ASP A 2 19.49 -35.29 31.87
N CYS A 3 19.51 -34.05 31.38
CA CYS A 3 18.54 -33.58 30.41
C CYS A 3 18.85 -34.20 29.04
N PRO A 4 17.83 -34.65 28.28
CA PRO A 4 18.05 -35.07 26.90
C PRO A 4 18.34 -33.85 26.03
N ASN A 5 19.48 -33.89 25.36
CA ASN A 5 19.96 -32.91 24.39
C ASN A 5 18.99 -32.85 23.18
N PRO A 6 18.45 -31.69 22.77
CA PRO A 6 17.61 -31.62 21.58
C PRO A 6 18.49 -31.70 20.35
N LYS A 7 18.39 -32.79 19.59
CA LYS A 7 18.97 -32.91 18.25
C LYS A 7 18.26 -31.92 17.31
N ARG A 8 18.74 -30.67 17.27
CA ARG A 8 18.57 -29.79 16.11
C ARG A 8 19.42 -30.37 14.99
N SER A 9 18.75 -30.82 13.93
CA SER A 9 19.36 -31.26 12.68
C SER A 9 20.06 -30.06 12.02
N ALA A 10 21.30 -29.81 12.44
CA ALA A 10 22.21 -28.92 11.75
C ALA A 10 22.43 -29.43 10.31
N VAL A 11 22.40 -28.52 9.35
CA VAL A 11 23.00 -28.78 8.03
C VAL A 11 24.48 -29.07 8.27
N PRO A 12 25.03 -30.23 7.86
CA PRO A 12 26.46 -30.43 7.97
C PRO A 12 27.13 -29.50 6.96
N GLY A 13 27.66 -28.36 7.42
CA GLY A 13 28.57 -27.54 6.61
C GLY A 13 28.68 -26.05 6.91
N LEU A 14 27.68 -25.39 7.51
CA LEU A 14 27.75 -23.95 7.77
C LEU A 14 26.91 -23.59 9.00
N PRO A 15 27.38 -22.71 9.92
CA PRO A 15 26.55 -22.12 10.96
C PRO A 15 25.37 -21.32 10.35
N ASP A 16 24.36 -21.04 11.17
CA ASP A 16 23.17 -20.30 10.74
C ASP A 16 23.52 -18.87 10.27
N ASP A 17 24.42 -18.15 10.96
CA ASP A 17 24.71 -16.73 10.65
C ASP A 17 25.31 -16.52 9.24
N PRO A 18 26.33 -17.27 8.79
CA PRO A 18 26.84 -17.15 7.42
C PRO A 18 25.81 -17.58 6.37
N LEU A 19 24.92 -18.53 6.72
CA LEU A 19 23.84 -18.95 5.84
C LEU A 19 22.82 -17.82 5.65
N VAL A 20 22.46 -17.11 6.74
CA VAL A 20 21.64 -15.88 6.67
C VAL A 20 22.32 -14.88 5.74
N GLU A 21 23.60 -14.57 5.98
CA GLU A 21 24.34 -13.57 5.20
C GLU A 21 24.36 -13.92 3.70
N ILE A 22 24.62 -15.17 3.34
CA ILE A 22 24.57 -15.64 1.94
C ILE A 22 23.16 -15.46 1.38
N LEU A 23 22.15 -15.88 2.13
CA LEU A 23 20.77 -15.84 1.68
C LEU A 23 20.22 -14.41 1.56
N THR A 24 20.70 -13.46 2.38
CA THR A 24 20.41 -12.01 2.28
C THR A 24 20.99 -11.35 1.03
N ARG A 25 21.90 -12.02 0.31
CA ARG A 25 22.57 -11.45 -0.87
C ARG A 25 22.11 -12.03 -2.19
N VAL A 26 21.27 -13.06 -2.16
CA VAL A 26 20.76 -13.70 -3.38
C VAL A 26 19.36 -13.19 -3.73
N PRO A 27 18.97 -13.21 -5.03
CA PRO A 27 17.62 -12.84 -5.43
C PRO A 27 16.55 -13.72 -4.76
N ALA A 28 15.39 -13.13 -4.45
CA ALA A 28 14.25 -13.80 -3.83
C ALA A 28 13.83 -15.10 -4.54
N LYS A 29 13.90 -15.13 -5.88
CA LYS A 29 13.64 -16.33 -6.70
C LYS A 29 14.62 -17.46 -6.41
N SER A 30 15.90 -17.16 -6.18
CA SER A 30 16.92 -18.16 -5.84
C SER A 30 16.64 -18.80 -4.48
N ILE A 31 16.23 -17.99 -3.50
CA ILE A 31 15.81 -18.47 -2.17
C ILE A 31 14.68 -19.50 -2.29
N CYS A 32 13.72 -19.27 -3.19
CA CYS A 32 12.61 -20.20 -3.38
C CYS A 32 13.08 -21.56 -3.92
N ARG A 33 14.05 -21.55 -4.84
CA ARG A 33 14.67 -22.78 -5.34
C ARG A 33 15.49 -23.48 -4.25
N PHE A 34 16.10 -22.72 -3.34
CA PHE A 34 16.89 -23.27 -2.24
C PHE A 34 16.06 -24.04 -1.21
N LYS A 35 14.74 -23.82 -1.15
CA LYS A 35 13.81 -24.67 -0.40
C LYS A 35 13.88 -26.15 -0.80
N CYS A 36 14.29 -26.44 -2.04
CA CYS A 36 14.41 -27.80 -2.57
C CYS A 36 15.79 -28.44 -2.32
N VAL A 37 16.77 -27.72 -1.75
CA VAL A 37 18.14 -28.22 -1.57
C VAL A 37 18.21 -29.27 -0.46
N SER A 38 17.53 -29.03 0.68
CA SER A 38 17.42 -30.00 1.78
C SER A 38 16.31 -29.59 2.75
N LYS A 39 15.90 -30.52 3.63
CA LYS A 39 14.97 -30.21 4.74
C LYS A 39 15.50 -29.13 5.68
N GLY A 40 16.83 -29.05 5.86
CA GLY A 40 17.46 -28.01 6.69
C GLY A 40 17.32 -26.62 6.07
N TRP A 41 17.60 -26.49 4.77
CA TRP A 41 17.39 -25.23 4.04
C TRP A 41 15.91 -24.83 3.97
N LEU A 42 15.01 -25.79 3.76
CA LEU A 42 13.56 -25.55 3.82
C LEU A 42 13.13 -25.02 5.19
N GLY A 43 13.58 -25.66 6.28
CA GLY A 43 13.28 -25.23 7.65
C GLY A 43 13.83 -23.85 7.94
N PHE A 44 15.09 -23.59 7.54
CA PHE A 44 15.76 -22.30 7.73
C PHE A 44 15.07 -21.15 6.98
N ILE A 45 14.72 -21.35 5.71
CA ILE A 45 14.05 -20.33 4.88
C ILE A 45 12.62 -20.06 5.37
N ASN A 46 11.95 -21.05 5.95
CA ASN A 46 10.62 -20.92 6.50
C ASN A 46 10.60 -20.42 7.96
N ASP A 47 11.75 -20.37 8.64
CA ASP A 47 11.85 -19.89 10.01
C ASP A 47 11.49 -18.39 10.08
N PRO A 48 10.49 -17.99 10.90
CA PRO A 48 10.09 -16.60 11.05
C PRO A 48 11.22 -15.63 11.42
N LEU A 49 12.23 -16.10 12.16
CA LEU A 49 13.38 -15.29 12.57
C LEU A 49 14.23 -14.89 11.37
N TYR A 50 14.54 -15.84 10.48
CA TYR A 50 15.39 -15.61 9.32
C TYR A 50 14.61 -15.05 8.14
N ARG A 51 13.30 -15.33 8.03
CA ARG A 51 12.44 -14.85 6.94
C ARG A 51 12.46 -13.32 6.79
N LYS A 52 12.55 -12.58 7.89
CA LYS A 52 12.67 -11.11 7.90
C LYS A 52 13.97 -10.58 7.30
N SER A 53 15.03 -11.41 7.32
CA SER A 53 16.36 -11.04 6.83
C SER A 53 16.58 -11.42 5.36
N LEU A 54 15.74 -12.30 4.81
CA LEU A 54 15.84 -12.72 3.41
C LEU A 54 15.31 -11.62 2.48
N PRO A 55 15.93 -11.37 1.32
CA PRO A 55 15.50 -10.33 0.41
C PRO A 55 14.21 -10.78 -0.26
N GLN A 56 13.10 -10.31 0.29
CA GLN A 56 11.91 -10.06 -0.51
C GLN A 56 12.03 -8.61 -0.96
N THR A 57 12.95 -8.37 -1.88
CA THR A 57 13.14 -7.06 -2.48
C THR A 57 12.08 -6.83 -3.56
N LEU A 58 11.88 -5.56 -3.91
CA LEU A 58 11.07 -5.16 -5.05
C LEU A 58 11.48 -5.93 -6.31
N SER A 59 10.57 -6.76 -6.83
CA SER A 59 10.80 -7.53 -8.04
C SER A 59 10.32 -6.81 -9.30
N GLY A 60 9.39 -5.86 -9.16
CA GLY A 60 8.79 -5.13 -10.28
C GLY A 60 7.49 -4.44 -9.96
N PHE A 61 6.75 -4.08 -11.01
CA PHE A 61 5.50 -3.34 -10.90
C PHE A 61 4.38 -4.02 -11.70
N PHE A 62 3.17 -4.00 -11.16
CA PHE A 62 1.94 -4.26 -11.91
C PHE A 62 1.31 -2.94 -12.33
N LEU A 63 0.79 -2.88 -13.57
CA LEU A 63 0.13 -1.67 -14.06
C LEU A 63 -1.39 -1.84 -14.11
N SER A 64 -2.07 -0.88 -13.49
CA SER A 64 -3.52 -0.73 -13.53
C SER A 64 -3.91 0.64 -14.07
N ASP A 65 -5.11 0.70 -14.60
CA ASP A 65 -5.77 1.95 -14.97
C ASP A 65 -6.22 2.68 -13.70
N THR A 66 -5.89 3.96 -13.57
CA THR A 66 -6.08 4.72 -12.31
C THR A 66 -7.56 4.86 -11.94
N PHE A 67 -8.44 4.99 -12.93
CA PHE A 67 -9.86 5.20 -12.70
C PHE A 67 -10.58 3.87 -12.51
N THR A 68 -10.39 2.95 -13.46
CA THR A 68 -11.12 1.68 -13.47
C THR A 68 -10.49 0.61 -12.57
N GLY A 69 -9.25 0.76 -12.14
CA GLY A 69 -8.50 -0.27 -11.41
C GLY A 69 -8.17 -1.51 -12.24
N LYS A 70 -8.50 -1.54 -13.54
CA LYS A 70 -8.27 -2.72 -14.40
C LYS A 70 -6.78 -2.90 -14.67
N ILE A 71 -6.27 -4.10 -14.39
CA ILE A 71 -4.90 -4.49 -14.72
C ILE A 71 -4.79 -4.75 -16.21
N TYR A 72 -3.86 -4.07 -16.89
CA TYR A 72 -3.67 -4.21 -18.34
C TYR A 72 -2.24 -4.60 -18.74
N ARG A 73 -1.26 -4.51 -17.83
CA ARG A 73 0.10 -5.05 -18.06
C ARG A 73 0.59 -5.82 -16.85
N HIS A 74 1.01 -7.06 -17.10
CA HIS A 74 1.16 -8.05 -16.03
C HIS A 74 2.47 -7.92 -15.26
N PHE A 75 3.54 -7.34 -15.81
CA PHE A 75 4.76 -7.12 -15.00
C PHE A 75 5.77 -6.19 -15.68
N ILE A 76 6.40 -5.30 -14.92
CA ILE A 76 7.58 -4.52 -15.33
C ILE A 76 8.75 -4.84 -14.42
N ASN A 77 9.88 -5.22 -15.01
CA ASN A 77 11.14 -5.37 -14.28
C ASN A 77 11.73 -3.99 -13.98
N PRO A 78 12.14 -3.70 -12.73
CA PRO A 78 12.65 -2.37 -12.34
C PRO A 78 13.99 -2.03 -13.03
N THR A 79 14.70 -3.04 -13.56
CA THR A 79 15.95 -2.85 -14.33
C THR A 79 15.70 -2.61 -15.83
N GLY A 80 14.44 -2.54 -16.28
CA GLY A 80 14.09 -2.35 -17.70
C GLY A 80 14.40 -3.55 -18.61
N LYS A 81 14.92 -4.65 -18.05
CA LYS A 81 15.22 -5.89 -18.79
C LYS A 81 13.95 -6.62 -19.22
N SER A 82 14.07 -7.41 -20.29
CA SER A 82 12.98 -8.26 -20.77
C SER A 82 12.45 -9.15 -19.67
N VAL A 83 11.12 -9.24 -19.61
CA VAL A 83 10.40 -10.00 -18.60
C VAL A 83 10.47 -11.48 -18.98
N SER A 84 10.96 -12.32 -18.06
CA SER A 84 11.00 -13.78 -18.23
C SER A 84 9.57 -14.35 -18.37
N PRO A 85 9.37 -15.47 -19.10
CA PRO A 85 8.09 -16.19 -19.11
C PRO A 85 7.58 -16.59 -17.72
N GLU A 86 8.49 -16.75 -16.75
CA GLU A 86 8.19 -17.05 -15.34
C GLU A 86 7.89 -15.77 -14.50
N ALA A 87 7.40 -14.72 -15.14
CA ALA A 87 7.03 -13.51 -14.44
C ALA A 87 5.74 -13.70 -13.65
N PRO A 88 5.61 -13.04 -12.48
CA PRO A 88 4.35 -12.96 -11.77
C PRO A 88 3.23 -12.49 -12.71
N SER A 89 2.09 -13.18 -12.66
CA SER A 89 0.96 -12.98 -13.56
C SER A 89 -0.33 -13.31 -12.82
N PHE A 90 -1.43 -12.67 -13.21
CA PHE A 90 -2.78 -12.98 -12.72
C PHE A 90 -3.56 -13.95 -13.63
N SER A 91 -2.88 -14.59 -14.59
CA SER A 91 -3.52 -15.53 -15.53
C SER A 91 -4.17 -16.76 -14.87
N PHE A 92 -3.74 -17.11 -13.66
CA PHE A 92 -4.39 -18.16 -12.86
C PHE A 92 -5.81 -17.74 -12.42
N LEU A 93 -6.09 -16.45 -12.33
CA LEU A 93 -7.42 -15.90 -12.04
C LEU A 93 -8.31 -15.82 -13.28
N THR A 94 -7.74 -15.52 -14.46
CA THR A 94 -8.52 -15.39 -15.71
C THR A 94 -9.15 -16.71 -16.17
N ASN A 95 -8.62 -17.84 -15.71
CA ASN A 95 -9.16 -19.17 -15.99
C ASN A 95 -10.42 -19.51 -15.16
N LEU A 96 -10.78 -18.65 -14.20
CA LEU A 96 -11.99 -18.78 -13.41
C LEU A 96 -13.13 -18.04 -14.12
N HIS A 97 -14.15 -18.78 -14.57
CA HIS A 97 -15.37 -18.19 -15.14
C HIS A 97 -16.03 -17.26 -14.09
N GLY A 98 -15.95 -15.94 -14.30
CA GLY A 98 -16.50 -14.92 -13.40
C GLY A 98 -15.52 -13.79 -13.01
N VAL A 99 -14.21 -13.98 -13.17
CA VAL A 99 -13.18 -12.99 -12.75
C VAL A 99 -12.97 -11.86 -13.78
N ALA A 100 -13.76 -11.83 -14.86
CA ALA A 100 -13.67 -10.82 -15.92
C ALA A 100 -13.95 -9.38 -15.43
N ASN A 101 -14.65 -9.24 -14.29
CA ASN A 101 -14.99 -7.95 -13.68
C ASN A 101 -14.27 -7.78 -12.33
N THR A 102 -12.94 -7.82 -12.35
CA THR A 102 -12.12 -7.51 -11.17
C THR A 102 -11.35 -6.21 -11.33
N THR A 103 -11.31 -5.44 -10.25
CA THR A 103 -10.60 -4.16 -10.16
C THR A 103 -9.57 -4.23 -9.04
N PHE A 104 -8.34 -3.80 -9.31
CA PHE A 104 -7.30 -3.74 -8.28
C PHE A 104 -7.65 -2.67 -7.25
N LEU A 105 -7.58 -3.02 -5.97
CA LEU A 105 -7.87 -2.10 -4.85
C LEU A 105 -6.62 -1.82 -4.01
N HIS A 106 -5.88 -2.86 -3.62
CA HIS A 106 -4.75 -2.69 -2.69
C HIS A 106 -3.76 -3.86 -2.77
N SER A 107 -2.55 -3.64 -2.29
CA SER A 107 -1.55 -4.70 -2.11
C SER A 107 -0.81 -4.52 -0.79
N CYS A 108 -0.51 -5.62 -0.11
CA CYS A 108 0.22 -5.60 1.14
C CYS A 108 1.16 -6.81 1.22
N ASN A 109 2.45 -6.60 1.45
CA ASN A 109 3.45 -7.67 1.65
C ASN A 109 3.35 -8.83 0.65
N GLY A 110 3.17 -8.50 -0.64
CA GLY A 110 3.19 -9.45 -1.75
C GLY A 110 1.88 -10.13 -2.08
N ILE A 111 0.81 -9.85 -1.35
CA ILE A 111 -0.55 -10.29 -1.68
C ILE A 111 -1.39 -9.12 -2.20
N PHE A 112 -2.38 -9.43 -3.03
CA PHE A 112 -3.18 -8.46 -3.78
C PHE A 112 -4.66 -8.61 -3.44
N LEU A 113 -5.34 -7.48 -3.34
CA LEU A 113 -6.77 -7.35 -3.15
C LEU A 113 -7.42 -6.82 -4.43
N PHE A 114 -8.46 -7.51 -4.88
CA PHE A 114 -9.32 -7.11 -5.96
C PHE A 114 -10.77 -6.98 -5.48
N GLY A 115 -11.47 -5.97 -5.97
CA GLY A 115 -12.93 -5.89 -5.93
C GLY A 115 -13.51 -6.68 -7.10
N HIS A 116 -14.60 -7.41 -6.86
CA HIS A 116 -15.38 -8.07 -7.90
C HIS A 116 -16.68 -7.29 -8.11
N GLY A 117 -16.95 -6.89 -9.35
CA GLY A 117 -18.15 -6.14 -9.69
C GLY A 117 -17.92 -5.13 -10.81
N PRO A 118 -18.99 -4.44 -11.25
CA PRO A 118 -18.89 -3.39 -12.27
C PRO A 118 -18.17 -2.14 -11.75
N ASP A 119 -18.21 -1.91 -10.43
CA ASP A 119 -17.70 -0.71 -9.78
C ASP A 119 -16.67 -1.08 -8.70
N ARG A 120 -15.56 -0.32 -8.66
CA ARG A 120 -14.49 -0.43 -7.65
C ARG A 120 -14.90 0.12 -6.29
N PHE A 121 -15.80 1.10 -6.26
CA PHE A 121 -16.25 1.74 -5.01
C PHE A 121 -17.40 0.95 -4.37
N HIS A 122 -18.05 0.07 -5.14
CA HIS A 122 -19.16 -0.78 -4.71
C HIS A 122 -18.95 -2.25 -5.12
N PRO A 123 -17.89 -2.90 -4.62
CA PRO A 123 -17.62 -4.29 -4.97
C PRO A 123 -18.69 -5.23 -4.40
N LEU A 124 -19.17 -6.17 -5.22
CA LEU A 124 -20.10 -7.24 -4.84
C LEU A 124 -19.43 -8.38 -4.06
N GLY A 125 -18.11 -8.30 -3.91
CA GLY A 125 -17.26 -9.25 -3.21
C GLY A 125 -15.80 -8.93 -3.51
N TYR A 126 -14.89 -9.70 -2.94
CA TYR A 126 -13.46 -9.47 -3.09
C TYR A 126 -12.73 -10.75 -3.46
N LEU A 127 -11.56 -10.58 -4.03
CA LEU A 127 -10.62 -11.66 -4.29
C LEU A 127 -9.26 -11.27 -3.71
N VAL A 128 -8.70 -12.14 -2.89
CA VAL A 128 -7.34 -11.97 -2.35
C VAL A 128 -6.46 -13.06 -2.94
N CYS A 129 -5.32 -12.68 -3.51
CA CYS A 129 -4.43 -13.64 -4.15
C CYS A 129 -2.95 -13.37 -3.90
N ASN A 130 -2.16 -14.41 -4.09
CA ASN A 130 -0.71 -14.37 -4.10
C ASN A 130 -0.19 -14.75 -5.49
N PRO A 131 0.31 -13.79 -6.29
CA PRO A 131 0.83 -14.09 -7.63
C PRO A 131 2.05 -15.02 -7.63
N ALA A 132 2.81 -15.07 -6.53
CA ALA A 132 4.01 -15.90 -6.44
C ALA A 132 3.68 -17.39 -6.27
N THR A 133 2.61 -17.70 -5.53
CA THR A 133 2.17 -19.08 -5.27
C THR A 133 0.95 -19.49 -6.08
N GLN A 134 0.34 -18.54 -6.82
CA GLN A 134 -0.91 -18.72 -7.57
C GLN A 134 -2.10 -19.15 -6.71
N GLN A 135 -2.01 -18.91 -5.40
CA GLN A 135 -3.10 -19.14 -4.45
C GLN A 135 -4.05 -17.95 -4.42
N TRP A 136 -5.33 -18.22 -4.16
CA TRP A 136 -6.35 -17.20 -4.06
C TRP A 136 -7.53 -17.68 -3.22
N VAL A 137 -8.31 -16.72 -2.73
CA VAL A 137 -9.55 -16.95 -2.01
C VAL A 137 -10.57 -15.88 -2.38
N ALA A 138 -11.84 -16.28 -2.51
CA ALA A 138 -12.95 -15.36 -2.62
C ALA A 138 -13.39 -14.92 -1.21
N VAL A 139 -13.60 -13.63 -1.03
CA VAL A 139 -14.13 -13.04 0.20
C VAL A 139 -15.51 -12.46 -0.12
N PRO A 140 -16.55 -12.78 0.67
CA PRO A 140 -17.89 -12.26 0.42
C PRO A 140 -17.94 -10.73 0.56
N SER A 141 -19.00 -10.10 0.05
CA SER A 141 -19.29 -8.70 0.36
C SER A 141 -19.46 -8.49 1.87
N SER A 142 -19.14 -7.28 2.34
CA SER A 142 -19.40 -6.85 3.73
C SER A 142 -20.91 -6.76 4.04
N GLY A 143 -21.76 -6.80 3.02
CA GLY A 143 -23.20 -6.57 3.14
C GLY A 143 -23.57 -5.09 3.24
N TRP A 144 -22.58 -4.19 3.23
CA TRP A 144 -22.82 -2.75 3.18
C TRP A 144 -23.39 -2.36 1.82
N THR A 145 -24.40 -1.49 1.82
CA THR A 145 -25.05 -0.94 0.63
C THR A 145 -25.14 0.57 0.75
N PRO A 146 -24.79 1.33 -0.30
CA PRO A 146 -24.97 2.77 -0.32
C PRO A 146 -26.40 3.18 -0.02
N SER A 147 -26.61 4.31 0.67
CA SER A 147 -27.93 4.72 1.13
C SER A 147 -28.88 5.27 0.04
N GLN A 148 -28.55 5.19 -1.25
CA GLN A 148 -29.35 5.70 -2.37
C GLN A 148 -29.68 4.66 -3.48
N LEU A 149 -30.30 3.54 -3.11
CA LEU A 149 -31.19 2.79 -4.02
C LEU A 149 -32.64 2.92 -3.55
N LYS A 150 -33.10 4.15 -3.29
CA LYS A 150 -34.53 4.43 -3.32
C LYS A 150 -34.89 4.75 -4.76
N GLU A 151 -35.34 3.73 -5.49
CA GLU A 151 -36.24 3.94 -6.62
C GLU A 151 -37.45 4.68 -6.07
N GLU A 152 -37.55 5.99 -6.25
CA GLU A 152 -38.82 6.71 -6.32
C GLU A 152 -38.60 8.18 -6.74
N GLU A 153 -39.08 8.44 -7.96
CA GLU A 153 -39.59 9.70 -8.53
C GLU A 153 -38.61 10.77 -9.03
N GLU A 154 -38.62 10.88 -10.36
CA GLU A 154 -38.15 11.98 -11.21
C GLU A 154 -38.65 13.34 -10.69
N ASP A 155 -37.75 14.27 -10.33
CA ASP A 155 -37.86 15.69 -10.75
C ASP A 155 -36.60 16.52 -10.41
N TYR A 156 -36.31 17.49 -11.30
CA TYR A 156 -35.40 18.64 -11.25
C TYR A 156 -33.91 18.51 -11.65
N ASP A 157 -33.61 19.30 -12.70
CA ASP A 157 -32.33 19.92 -13.01
C ASP A 157 -31.57 20.39 -11.75
N SER A 158 -30.46 19.72 -11.42
CA SER A 158 -29.37 20.29 -10.64
C SER A 158 -28.04 19.70 -11.12
N ASP A 159 -27.10 20.58 -11.43
CA ASP A 159 -25.79 20.30 -12.04
C ASP A 159 -24.73 20.02 -10.94
N ASP A 160 -25.11 19.35 -9.85
CA ASP A 160 -24.26 19.10 -8.68
C ASP A 160 -24.01 17.60 -8.50
N ASN A 161 -22.85 17.13 -8.97
CA ASN A 161 -22.33 15.77 -8.74
C ASN A 161 -21.71 15.65 -7.32
N GLU A 162 -22.46 15.75 -6.22
CA GLU A 162 -21.82 15.90 -4.88
C GLU A 162 -22.14 14.89 -3.76
N ASP A 163 -23.01 13.88 -3.95
CA ASP A 163 -23.38 12.96 -2.84
C ASP A 163 -23.19 11.45 -3.14
N GLU A 164 -22.19 11.06 -3.94
CA GLU A 164 -21.87 9.63 -4.09
C GLU A 164 -21.17 9.07 -2.84
N GLU A 165 -21.84 8.15 -2.13
CA GLU A 165 -21.18 7.34 -1.11
C GLU A 165 -20.12 6.45 -1.77
N THR A 166 -18.94 6.33 -1.16
CA THR A 166 -17.85 5.52 -1.70
C THR A 166 -17.26 4.61 -0.64
N SER A 167 -16.79 3.43 -1.02
CA SER A 167 -16.05 2.55 -0.10
C SER A 167 -14.60 2.34 -0.53
N HIS A 168 -13.72 2.33 0.46
CA HIS A 168 -12.28 2.11 0.30
C HIS A 168 -11.85 0.94 1.16
N THR A 169 -11.37 -0.13 0.52
CA THR A 169 -10.96 -1.37 1.21
C THR A 169 -9.45 -1.58 1.13
N TYR A 170 -8.85 -1.78 2.29
CA TYR A 170 -7.41 -1.98 2.44
C TYR A 170 -7.11 -3.39 2.95
N LEU A 171 -6.02 -3.96 2.44
CA LEU A 171 -5.51 -5.28 2.82
C LEU A 171 -4.41 -5.13 3.88
N LEU A 172 -4.53 -5.90 4.96
CA LEU A 172 -3.53 -5.96 6.03
C LEU A 172 -3.01 -7.38 6.13
N PHE A 173 -1.71 -7.54 5.92
CA PHE A 173 -1.05 -8.84 5.99
C PHE A 173 0.38 -8.68 6.48
N ASP A 174 0.67 -9.24 7.66
CA ASP A 174 2.04 -9.38 8.15
C ASP A 174 2.37 -10.88 8.28
N PRO A 175 3.09 -11.47 7.31
CA PRO A 175 3.42 -12.89 7.38
C PRO A 175 4.35 -13.25 8.54
N ALA A 176 4.98 -12.27 9.20
CA ALA A 176 5.77 -12.52 10.39
C ALA A 176 4.93 -12.56 11.68
N VAL A 177 3.69 -12.07 11.65
CA VAL A 177 2.77 -12.05 12.79
C VAL A 177 1.70 -13.13 12.67
N SER A 178 1.10 -13.28 11.48
CA SER A 178 0.00 -14.22 11.26
C SER A 178 -0.03 -14.73 9.82
N PRO A 179 -0.41 -16.00 9.57
CA PRO A 179 -0.69 -16.47 8.21
C PRO A 179 -2.01 -15.90 7.64
N HIS A 180 -2.84 -15.28 8.48
CA HIS A 180 -4.13 -14.71 8.12
C HIS A 180 -4.00 -13.24 7.72
N PHE A 181 -4.72 -12.85 6.67
CA PHE A 181 -4.93 -11.45 6.31
C PHE A 181 -6.23 -10.90 6.91
N ARG A 182 -6.32 -9.58 6.96
CA ARG A 182 -7.54 -8.82 7.28
C ARG A 182 -7.86 -7.81 6.19
N LEU A 183 -9.14 -7.48 6.05
CA LEU A 183 -9.59 -6.34 5.25
C LEU A 183 -10.20 -5.29 6.17
N VAL A 184 -9.90 -4.02 5.90
CA VAL A 184 -10.53 -2.88 6.57
C VAL A 184 -11.17 -2.03 5.48
N MET A 185 -12.50 -1.91 5.55
CA MET A 185 -13.31 -1.14 4.62
C MET A 185 -13.83 0.10 5.32
N PHE A 186 -13.56 1.26 4.73
CA PHE A 186 -14.15 2.55 5.13
C PHE A 186 -15.23 2.90 4.12
N ALA A 187 -16.49 2.96 4.54
CA ALA A 187 -17.59 3.46 3.76
C ALA A 187 -17.82 4.93 4.13
N LEU A 188 -17.56 5.82 3.17
CA LEU A 188 -17.61 7.26 3.32
C LEU A 188 -18.91 7.76 2.69
N LYS A 189 -19.67 8.55 3.44
CA LYS A 189 -20.80 9.31 2.88
C LYS A 189 -20.26 10.51 2.09
N GLY A 190 -20.86 10.79 0.94
CA GLY A 190 -20.62 12.04 0.20
C GLY A 190 -20.96 13.27 1.03
N GLY A 191 -20.36 14.41 0.70
CA GLY A 191 -20.57 15.70 1.38
C GLY A 191 -19.69 15.99 2.61
N PHE A 192 -19.91 17.16 3.23
CA PHE A 192 -19.15 17.72 4.36
C PHE A 192 -19.31 16.96 5.70
N SER A 193 -19.79 15.72 5.69
CA SER A 193 -20.16 14.95 6.89
C SER A 193 -19.87 13.46 6.71
N SER A 194 -18.60 13.08 6.56
CA SER A 194 -18.22 11.66 6.46
C SER A 194 -18.13 11.01 7.84
N GLU A 195 -19.29 10.66 8.41
CA GLU A 195 -19.35 9.52 9.32
C GLU A 195 -18.96 8.27 8.53
N ALA A 196 -17.73 7.79 8.73
CA ALA A 196 -17.25 6.60 8.07
C ALA A 196 -17.79 5.36 8.79
N ALA A 197 -18.62 4.57 8.11
CA ALA A 197 -18.91 3.22 8.56
C ALA A 197 -17.66 2.36 8.33
N VAL A 198 -17.31 1.55 9.33
CA VAL A 198 -16.08 0.75 9.31
C VAL A 198 -16.46 -0.72 9.37
N HIS A 199 -16.10 -1.48 8.34
CA HIS A 199 -16.30 -2.92 8.29
C HIS A 199 -14.96 -3.63 8.25
N THR A 200 -14.83 -4.72 9.00
CA THR A 200 -13.57 -5.49 9.05
C THR A 200 -13.80 -6.96 8.78
N TYR A 201 -12.91 -7.56 7.98
CA TYR A 201 -12.91 -8.99 7.68
C TYR A 201 -11.66 -9.65 8.26
N SER A 202 -11.81 -10.84 8.81
CA SER A 202 -10.66 -11.69 9.16
C SER A 202 -10.73 -13.00 8.39
N SER A 203 -9.64 -13.35 7.70
CA SER A 203 -9.51 -14.66 7.04
C SER A 203 -9.36 -15.82 8.03
N GLU A 204 -9.17 -15.55 9.32
CA GLU A 204 -9.18 -16.57 10.38
C GLU A 204 -10.60 -17.01 10.72
N THR A 205 -11.54 -16.05 10.83
CA THR A 205 -12.92 -16.33 11.19
C THR A 205 -13.82 -16.49 9.95
N GLY A 206 -13.42 -15.92 8.82
CA GLY A 206 -14.22 -15.88 7.60
C GLY A 206 -15.41 -14.93 7.67
N VAL A 207 -15.43 -14.00 8.64
CA VAL A 207 -16.61 -13.16 8.96
C VAL A 207 -16.28 -11.68 8.83
N TRP A 208 -17.24 -10.92 8.28
CA TRP A 208 -17.28 -9.46 8.35
C TRP A 208 -17.91 -8.99 9.66
N ILE A 209 -17.31 -7.98 10.28
CA ILE A 209 -17.82 -7.33 11.48
C ILE A 209 -18.05 -5.85 11.14
N ASP A 210 -19.29 -5.42 11.30
CA ASP A 210 -19.65 -4.00 11.31
C ASP A 210 -19.18 -3.38 12.64
N ARG A 211 -18.32 -2.37 12.54
CA ARG A 211 -17.76 -1.62 13.67
C ARG A 211 -18.39 -0.24 13.81
N SER A 212 -19.38 0.08 12.98
CA SER A 212 -20.14 1.33 13.03
C SER A 212 -20.89 1.42 14.37
N GLY A 213 -20.56 2.41 15.20
CA GLY A 213 -21.26 2.66 16.47
C GLY A 213 -20.85 1.81 17.69
N GLY A 214 -19.76 1.03 17.64
CA GLY A 214 -19.26 0.26 18.80
C GLY A 214 -18.32 1.06 19.70
N GLU A 215 -18.73 1.37 20.94
CA GLU A 215 -17.93 1.96 22.04
C GLU A 215 -17.05 3.19 21.69
N GLN A 216 -17.42 3.99 20.70
CA GLN A 216 -16.77 5.29 20.44
C GLN A 216 -17.15 6.38 21.48
N SER A 217 -18.04 6.10 22.45
CA SER A 217 -18.63 7.13 23.33
C SER A 217 -18.38 6.98 24.83
N LYS A 218 -17.33 6.27 25.29
CA LYS A 218 -16.94 6.25 26.72
C LYS A 218 -15.45 6.37 26.97
N GLN A 219 -14.78 7.33 26.35
CA GLN A 219 -13.60 7.94 26.97
C GLN A 219 -14.05 9.20 27.74
N ARG A 220 -13.72 9.23 29.03
CA ARG A 220 -14.18 10.21 30.02
C ARG A 220 -13.96 11.64 29.55
N GLU A 221 -14.97 12.48 29.74
CA GLU A 221 -14.85 13.95 29.74
C GLU A 221 -13.60 14.35 30.55
N GLY A 222 -12.58 14.88 29.87
CA GLY A 222 -11.32 15.26 30.49
C GLY A 222 -10.18 15.58 29.52
N ASP A 223 -10.16 14.97 28.34
CA ASP A 223 -9.18 15.30 27.29
C ASP A 223 -9.89 15.90 26.07
N GLU A 224 -9.74 17.22 25.86
CA GLU A 224 -10.21 17.93 24.66
C GLU A 224 -9.44 17.54 23.38
N HIS A 225 -8.50 16.59 23.47
CA HIS A 225 -7.74 16.07 22.35
C HIS A 225 -8.25 14.68 21.99
N GLN A 226 -8.91 14.55 20.81
CA GLN A 226 -9.36 13.31 20.15
C GLN A 226 -10.88 13.05 20.14
N ARG A 227 -11.69 14.05 19.75
CA ARG A 227 -12.90 13.73 18.97
C ARG A 227 -12.47 13.32 17.57
N LEU A 228 -12.31 12.02 17.36
CA LEU A 228 -11.88 11.43 16.10
C LEU A 228 -13.03 10.67 15.41
N ASP A 229 -14.26 11.14 15.61
CA ASP A 229 -15.47 10.57 15.00
C ASP A 229 -15.78 11.19 13.62
N THR A 230 -14.81 11.92 13.05
CA THR A 230 -14.98 12.59 11.76
C THR A 230 -13.70 12.43 10.94
N PHE A 231 -13.48 11.24 10.39
CA PHE A 231 -12.61 11.13 9.23
C PHE A 231 -13.18 12.06 8.16
N GLY A 232 -12.37 12.90 7.52
CA GLY A 232 -12.80 13.55 6.29
C GLY A 232 -12.47 12.67 5.07
N ALA A 233 -12.12 13.26 3.94
CA ALA A 233 -11.80 12.52 2.73
C ALA A 233 -10.48 11.74 2.87
N ILE A 234 -10.47 10.46 2.50
CA ILE A 234 -9.25 9.64 2.42
C ILE A 234 -8.57 9.91 1.07
N SER A 235 -7.34 10.43 1.08
CA SER A 235 -6.58 10.71 -0.14
C SER A 235 -5.97 9.41 -0.69
N THR A 236 -6.79 8.62 -1.39
CA THR A 236 -6.40 7.27 -1.89
C THR A 236 -5.23 7.25 -2.86
N LEU A 237 -4.95 8.40 -3.50
CA LEU A 237 -3.91 8.53 -4.52
C LEU A 237 -2.55 8.92 -3.92
N ASP A 238 -2.49 9.27 -2.64
CA ASP A 238 -1.26 9.66 -1.93
C ASP A 238 -0.58 8.45 -1.27
N GLY A 239 -0.94 7.24 -1.70
CA GLY A 239 -0.37 6.00 -1.19
C GLY A 239 -0.92 5.57 0.17
N SER A 240 -0.44 4.43 0.63
CA SER A 240 -0.70 3.90 1.97
C SER A 240 0.53 3.11 2.41
N ALA A 241 0.74 3.01 3.71
CA ALA A 241 1.83 2.21 4.27
C ALA A 241 1.31 1.26 5.34
N PHE A 242 1.94 0.10 5.48
CA PHE A 242 1.63 -0.84 6.55
C PHE A 242 2.89 -1.05 7.40
N VAL A 243 3.00 -0.28 8.47
CA VAL A 243 4.21 -0.21 9.31
C VAL A 243 3.87 -0.63 10.72
N SER A 244 4.63 -1.58 11.26
CA SER A 244 4.48 -2.08 12.64
C SER A 244 3.05 -2.55 12.97
N GLY A 245 2.38 -3.19 11.99
CA GLY A 245 1.03 -3.71 12.16
C GLY A 245 -0.09 -2.68 12.04
N LEU A 246 0.22 -1.44 11.69
CA LEU A 246 -0.76 -0.36 11.51
C LEU A 246 -0.80 0.09 10.05
N LEU A 247 -2.00 0.39 9.56
CA LEU A 247 -2.26 1.03 8.28
C LEU A 247 -2.14 2.54 8.41
N HIS A 248 -1.27 3.16 7.62
CA HIS A 248 -1.12 4.61 7.54
C HIS A 248 -1.80 5.14 6.28
N LEU A 249 -2.66 6.14 6.45
CA LEU A 249 -3.44 6.79 5.38
C LEU A 249 -3.31 8.31 5.50
N VAL A 250 -3.29 9.01 4.37
CA VAL A 250 -3.48 10.46 4.32
C VAL A 250 -4.97 10.76 4.34
N VAL A 251 -5.38 11.66 5.23
CA VAL A 251 -6.79 12.07 5.41
C VAL A 251 -6.87 13.57 5.49
N SER A 252 -7.83 14.16 4.77
CA SER A 252 -8.19 15.57 4.80
C SER A 252 -9.36 15.78 5.76
N PRO A 253 -9.17 16.24 7.00
CA PRO A 253 -10.23 16.35 7.99
C PRO A 253 -11.22 17.46 7.65
N ILE A 254 -12.52 17.24 7.89
CA ILE A 254 -13.60 18.19 7.55
C ILE A 254 -13.42 19.57 8.19
N GLN A 255 -12.89 19.61 9.42
CA GLN A 255 -12.76 20.83 10.22
C GLN A 255 -11.34 21.42 10.23
N LYS A 256 -10.42 20.87 9.42
CA LYS A 256 -9.03 21.34 9.38
C LYS A 256 -8.63 21.70 7.96
N ASP A 257 -7.91 22.81 7.83
CA ASP A 257 -7.33 23.25 6.55
C ASP A 257 -6.13 22.40 6.08
N ARG A 258 -5.80 21.30 6.78
CA ARG A 258 -4.58 20.53 6.55
C ARG A 258 -4.79 19.03 6.65
N GLU A 259 -4.14 18.31 5.75
CA GLU A 259 -4.05 16.86 5.75
C GLU A 259 -3.35 16.36 7.01
N VAL A 260 -3.66 15.12 7.40
CA VAL A 260 -2.97 14.41 8.48
C VAL A 260 -2.71 12.98 8.07
N ILE A 261 -1.75 12.33 8.70
CA ILE A 261 -1.51 10.90 8.52
C ILE A 261 -2.17 10.16 9.69
N VAL A 262 -3.17 9.34 9.43
CA VAL A 262 -3.82 8.51 10.46
C VAL A 262 -3.23 7.11 10.46
N ALA A 263 -3.03 6.54 11.64
CA ALA A 263 -2.63 5.15 11.83
C ALA A 263 -3.80 4.34 12.36
N VAL A 264 -4.26 3.37 11.58
CA VAL A 264 -5.43 2.53 11.85
C VAL A 264 -5.01 1.08 12.06
N ASP A 265 -5.62 0.39 13.01
CA ASP A 265 -5.34 -1.02 13.26
C ASP A 265 -6.21 -1.99 12.41
N GLY A 266 -6.00 -3.29 12.61
CA GLY A 266 -6.78 -4.33 11.93
C GLY A 266 -8.22 -4.50 12.43
N GLU A 267 -8.70 -3.63 13.32
CA GLU A 267 -10.11 -3.50 13.69
C GLU A 267 -10.72 -2.21 13.13
N GLY A 268 -9.96 -1.44 12.35
CA GLY A 268 -10.40 -0.17 11.79
C GLY A 268 -10.41 0.97 12.81
N LYS A 269 -9.81 0.78 13.99
CA LYS A 269 -9.70 1.82 15.01
C LYS A 269 -8.46 2.68 14.79
N THR A 270 -8.62 3.99 14.78
CA THR A 270 -7.47 4.90 14.80
C THR A 270 -6.72 4.79 16.10
N ARG A 271 -5.42 4.53 15.99
CA ARG A 271 -4.48 4.43 17.10
C ARG A 271 -3.63 5.67 17.27
N LYS A 272 -3.37 6.40 16.19
CA LYS A 272 -2.57 7.63 16.23
C LYS A 272 -2.92 8.55 15.07
N VAL A 273 -2.81 9.86 15.31
CA VAL A 273 -2.80 10.89 14.26
C VAL A 273 -1.41 11.49 14.28
N LEU A 274 -0.73 11.45 13.14
CA LEU A 274 0.62 11.95 12.94
C LEU A 274 0.53 13.26 12.15
N HIS A 275 1.24 14.27 12.65
CA HIS A 275 1.47 15.49 11.89
C HIS A 275 2.76 15.32 11.11
N TYR A 276 2.73 15.66 9.81
CA TYR A 276 3.94 15.65 8.99
C TYR A 276 4.76 16.91 9.28
N PRO A 277 6.08 16.87 9.06
CA PRO A 277 6.98 17.97 9.41
C PRO A 277 6.79 19.16 8.46
N GLU A 278 6.75 20.36 9.05
CA GLU A 278 6.70 21.63 8.32
C GLU A 278 8.03 22.36 8.47
N LYS A 279 8.49 23.04 7.41
CA LYS A 279 9.60 23.99 7.54
C LYS A 279 9.05 25.26 8.23
N PRO A 280 9.71 25.80 9.26
CA PRO A 280 9.25 26.98 10.00
C PRO A 280 8.95 28.21 9.13
N ASP A 281 9.59 28.30 7.96
CA ASP A 281 9.53 29.46 7.05
C ASP A 281 8.63 29.23 5.82
N GLN A 282 7.93 28.10 5.70
CA GLN A 282 7.08 27.78 4.53
C GLN A 282 5.59 27.76 4.87
N ILE A 283 4.82 28.46 4.03
CA ILE A 283 3.40 28.78 4.26
C ILE A 283 2.48 27.59 3.92
N CYS A 284 2.89 26.71 3.00
CA CYS A 284 2.04 25.61 2.54
C CYS A 284 2.90 24.42 2.09
N THR A 285 2.71 23.29 2.76
CA THR A 285 3.30 22.01 2.37
C THR A 285 2.20 20.97 2.22
N ASP A 286 2.07 20.40 1.03
CA ASP A 286 1.10 19.36 0.71
C ASP A 286 1.76 17.98 0.85
N VAL A 287 1.01 16.98 1.33
CA VAL A 287 1.47 15.58 1.29
C VAL A 287 1.17 15.04 -0.11
N ILE A 288 2.18 14.47 -0.77
CA ILE A 288 2.01 13.91 -2.12
C ILE A 288 2.13 12.39 -2.15
N PHE A 289 2.76 11.80 -1.13
CA PHE A 289 2.93 10.36 -1.03
C PHE A 289 3.32 9.92 0.39
N ILE A 290 2.75 8.82 0.86
CA ILE A 290 3.26 8.05 1.99
C ILE A 290 3.57 6.62 1.57
N GLY A 291 4.61 6.06 2.18
CA GLY A 291 5.04 4.69 1.91
C GLY A 291 5.96 4.15 2.97
N GLN A 292 6.42 2.93 2.75
CA GLN A 292 7.36 2.26 3.64
C GLN A 292 8.69 2.00 2.92
N SER A 293 9.78 2.26 3.63
CA SER A 293 11.11 1.83 3.22
C SER A 293 11.94 1.54 4.46
N GLN A 294 12.73 0.47 4.42
CA GLN A 294 13.64 0.06 5.49
C GLN A 294 12.89 -0.12 6.85
N GLY A 295 11.67 -0.62 6.78
CA GLY A 295 10.80 -0.83 7.94
C GLY A 295 10.25 0.45 8.58
N ARG A 296 10.46 1.63 7.98
CA ARG A 296 10.02 2.93 8.52
C ARG A 296 9.03 3.62 7.60
N LEU A 297 8.12 4.39 8.21
CA LEU A 297 7.20 5.26 7.50
C LEU A 297 7.98 6.41 6.86
N HIS A 298 7.76 6.62 5.56
CA HIS A 298 8.27 7.73 4.79
C HIS A 298 7.10 8.59 4.32
N CYS A 299 7.30 9.90 4.34
CA CYS A 299 6.35 10.90 3.84
C CYS A 299 7.07 11.80 2.84
N ILE A 300 6.45 12.04 1.70
CA ILE A 300 6.95 12.96 0.68
C ILE A 300 6.02 14.16 0.65
N THR A 301 6.61 15.33 0.80
CA THR A 301 5.90 16.61 0.76
C THR A 301 6.48 17.53 -0.30
N THR A 302 5.69 18.53 -0.70
CA THR A 302 6.14 19.59 -1.60
C THR A 302 5.85 20.96 -1.02
N ASP A 303 6.75 21.92 -1.22
CA ASP A 303 6.44 23.31 -0.90
C ASP A 303 5.54 23.94 -1.98
N ARG A 304 4.31 24.30 -1.60
CA ARG A 304 3.41 25.04 -2.47
C ARG A 304 3.64 26.53 -2.22
N SER A 305 4.52 27.15 -3.00
CA SER A 305 4.58 28.62 -3.03
C SER A 305 3.51 29.15 -4.00
N PRO A 306 2.55 29.96 -3.54
CA PRO A 306 1.59 30.61 -4.43
C PRO A 306 2.26 31.57 -5.43
N GLU A 307 3.50 32.00 -5.16
CA GLU A 307 4.26 32.93 -5.99
C GLU A 307 5.19 32.25 -7.01
N ASN A 308 5.57 30.98 -6.80
CA ASN A 308 6.50 30.26 -7.67
C ASN A 308 5.81 29.09 -8.38
N THR A 309 5.31 29.35 -9.58
CA THR A 309 4.60 28.38 -10.42
C THR A 309 5.51 27.59 -11.37
N VAL A 310 6.85 27.69 -11.21
CA VAL A 310 7.80 27.07 -12.14
C VAL A 310 8.58 25.92 -11.51
N SER A 311 8.91 26.00 -10.22
CA SER A 311 9.64 24.96 -9.51
C SER A 311 9.23 24.89 -8.04
N PHE A 312 9.25 23.68 -7.49
CA PHE A 312 8.99 23.40 -6.08
C PHE A 312 10.03 22.39 -5.58
N GLU A 313 10.23 22.34 -4.28
CA GLU A 313 11.08 21.42 -3.56
C GLU A 313 10.28 20.18 -3.17
N ILE A 314 10.78 19.01 -3.53
CA ILE A 314 10.28 17.72 -3.07
C ILE A 314 11.13 17.28 -1.88
N MET A 315 10.48 17.07 -0.75
CA MET A 315 11.12 16.71 0.52
C MET A 315 10.70 15.31 0.93
N ILE A 316 11.66 14.46 1.27
CA ILE A 316 11.44 13.08 1.67
C ILE A 316 11.82 12.95 3.14
N TRP A 317 10.81 12.68 3.96
CA TRP A 317 10.92 12.60 5.41
C TRP A 317 10.81 11.16 5.89
N VAL A 318 11.52 10.85 6.97
CA VAL A 318 11.47 9.55 7.65
C VAL A 318 11.05 9.74 9.08
N LEU A 319 10.05 8.97 9.50
CA LEU A 319 9.64 8.91 10.91
C LEU A 319 10.60 7.98 11.66
N GLU A 320 11.56 8.57 12.38
CA GLU A 320 12.56 7.81 13.13
C GLU A 320 12.09 7.40 14.51
N ASP A 321 11.36 8.30 15.19
CA ASP A 321 10.76 8.04 16.49
C ASP A 321 9.24 8.13 16.35
N TYR A 322 8.62 6.96 16.25
CA TYR A 322 7.18 6.85 16.12
C TYR A 322 6.44 7.37 17.36
N ALA A 323 7.01 7.20 18.56
CA ALA A 323 6.35 7.59 19.80
C ALA A 323 6.30 9.12 19.94
N ASN A 324 7.43 9.78 19.67
CA ASN A 324 7.60 11.23 19.81
C ASN A 324 7.36 12.02 18.51
N GLU A 325 6.89 11.38 17.45
CA GLU A 325 6.63 12.01 16.14
C GLU A 325 7.86 12.70 15.54
N ARG A 326 9.05 12.14 15.77
CA ARG A 326 10.31 12.71 15.28
C ARG A 326 10.53 12.36 13.82
N TRP A 327 10.15 13.29 12.95
CA TRP A 327 10.49 13.25 11.53
C TRP A 327 11.88 13.83 11.26
N VAL A 328 12.61 13.19 10.36
CA VAL A 328 13.94 13.64 9.90
C VAL A 328 13.90 13.78 8.38
N LEU A 329 14.39 14.91 7.87
CA LEU A 329 14.55 15.13 6.44
C LEU A 329 15.68 14.23 5.93
N LYS A 330 15.35 13.28 5.07
CA LYS A 330 16.30 12.33 4.50
C LYS A 330 16.87 12.82 3.17
N HIS A 331 16.03 13.41 2.33
CA HIS A 331 16.43 13.92 1.03
C HIS A 331 15.60 15.14 0.63
N SER A 332 16.19 16.03 -0.15
CA SER A 332 15.48 17.12 -0.78
C SER A 332 15.98 17.33 -2.21
N VAL A 333 15.07 17.53 -3.14
CA VAL A 333 15.37 17.74 -4.55
C VAL A 333 14.40 18.71 -5.19
N ASN A 334 14.92 19.65 -5.98
CA ASN A 334 14.08 20.58 -6.74
C ASN A 334 13.41 19.85 -7.92
N SER A 335 12.14 20.15 -8.15
CA SER A 335 11.34 19.54 -9.21
C SER A 335 11.96 19.72 -10.61
N SER A 336 12.68 20.82 -10.87
CA SER A 336 13.40 21.00 -12.15
C SER A 336 14.46 19.92 -12.41
N ARG A 337 15.07 19.34 -11.37
CA ARG A 337 16.01 18.22 -11.52
C ARG A 337 15.31 16.91 -11.87
N LEU A 338 14.10 16.71 -11.36
CA LEU A 338 13.33 15.49 -11.57
C LEU A 338 12.52 15.51 -12.86
N PHE A 339 11.98 16.65 -13.25
CA PHE A 339 11.01 16.81 -14.34
C PHE A 339 11.49 17.72 -15.48
N GLY A 340 12.61 18.45 -15.28
CA GLY A 340 13.06 19.48 -16.22
C GLY A 340 12.30 20.81 -16.08
N ASN A 341 12.67 21.80 -16.90
CA ASN A 341 12.16 23.18 -16.78
C ASN A 341 10.80 23.45 -17.44
N LYS A 342 10.06 22.41 -17.90
CA LYS A 342 8.75 22.60 -18.55
C LYS A 342 7.65 22.46 -17.50
N ASN A 343 6.76 23.47 -17.39
CA ASN A 343 5.61 23.58 -16.48
C ASN A 343 5.25 22.29 -15.72
N CYS A 344 5.88 22.09 -14.56
CA CYS A 344 5.72 20.88 -13.73
C CYS A 344 4.32 20.76 -13.11
N PHE A 345 3.60 21.87 -12.99
CA PHE A 345 2.28 21.92 -12.35
C PHE A 345 1.21 21.12 -13.12
N ILE A 346 1.31 21.03 -14.44
CA ILE A 346 0.35 20.25 -15.25
C ILE A 346 0.52 18.73 -15.01
N THR A 347 1.64 18.31 -14.39
CA THR A 347 1.94 16.90 -14.13
C THR A 347 1.69 16.42 -12.70
N PHE A 348 1.46 17.30 -11.73
CA PHE A 348 1.17 16.93 -10.33
C PHE A 348 -0.33 16.78 -10.02
N SER A 349 -1.09 16.23 -10.97
CA SER A 349 -2.27 15.45 -10.58
C SER A 349 -1.78 14.30 -9.68
N HIS A 350 -2.46 14.02 -8.57
CA HIS A 350 -2.20 12.84 -7.74
C HIS A 350 -1.87 11.59 -8.61
N ASN A 351 -0.98 10.70 -8.14
CA ASN A 351 -0.35 9.56 -8.86
C ASN A 351 1.00 9.81 -9.58
N VAL A 352 1.75 10.89 -9.27
CA VAL A 352 3.11 11.04 -9.81
C VAL A 352 4.08 10.06 -9.16
N VAL A 353 4.09 10.02 -7.83
CA VAL A 353 4.95 9.10 -7.07
C VAL A 353 4.31 7.71 -7.07
N VAL A 354 5.11 6.73 -7.44
CA VAL A 354 4.70 5.33 -7.59
C VAL A 354 5.04 4.55 -6.32
N ALA A 355 6.30 4.63 -5.89
CA ALA A 355 6.79 3.87 -4.76
C ALA A 355 8.13 4.40 -4.27
N ILE A 356 8.42 4.16 -2.99
CA ILE A 356 9.78 4.18 -2.45
C ILE A 356 10.26 2.73 -2.41
N HIS A 357 11.49 2.45 -2.82
CA HIS A 357 12.00 1.09 -2.75
C HIS A 357 12.02 0.61 -1.29
N PRO A 358 11.57 -0.61 -0.98
CA PRO A 358 11.44 -1.11 0.39
C PRO A 358 12.76 -1.25 1.15
N ASP A 359 13.92 -1.15 0.49
CA ASP A 359 15.22 -1.57 1.03
C ASP A 359 16.34 -0.56 0.77
N CYS A 360 16.25 0.24 -0.30
CA CYS A 360 17.29 1.18 -0.71
C CYS A 360 16.69 2.57 -0.99
N ASN A 361 17.58 3.54 -1.22
CA ASN A 361 17.24 4.94 -1.40
C ASN A 361 16.81 5.27 -2.84
N LEU A 362 15.95 4.43 -3.42
CA LEU A 362 15.37 4.63 -4.74
C LEU A 362 13.92 5.11 -4.65
N LEU A 363 13.60 6.15 -5.41
CA LEU A 363 12.24 6.64 -5.63
C LEU A 363 11.80 6.25 -7.04
N TYR A 364 10.56 5.78 -7.18
CA TYR A 364 9.93 5.52 -8.47
C TYR A 364 8.78 6.49 -8.69
N TYR A 365 8.71 7.06 -9.89
CA TYR A 365 7.67 8.00 -10.25
C TYR A 365 7.46 8.05 -11.77
N PHE A 366 6.36 8.68 -12.19
CA PHE A 366 6.04 8.88 -13.59
C PHE A 366 6.46 10.25 -14.10
N LEU A 367 7.04 10.27 -15.29
CA LEU A 367 7.24 11.49 -16.08
C LEU A 367 6.18 11.64 -17.18
N HIS A 368 5.97 12.89 -17.61
CA HIS A 368 5.14 13.24 -18.76
C HIS A 368 3.68 12.72 -18.67
N GLY A 369 3.06 12.84 -17.49
CA GLY A 369 1.66 12.45 -17.28
C GLY A 369 1.43 10.94 -17.36
N GLY A 370 2.26 10.15 -16.67
CA GLY A 370 2.12 8.68 -16.62
C GLY A 370 2.83 7.91 -17.74
N ARG A 371 3.54 8.59 -18.65
CA ARG A 371 4.04 7.95 -19.88
C ARG A 371 5.39 7.27 -19.75
N ILE A 372 6.21 7.65 -18.78
CA ILE A 372 7.53 7.06 -18.58
C ILE A 372 7.71 6.78 -17.09
N LEU A 373 7.89 5.51 -16.74
CA LEU A 373 8.29 5.12 -15.40
C LEU A 373 9.80 5.28 -15.27
N VAL A 374 10.24 5.98 -14.22
CA VAL A 374 11.66 6.23 -13.94
C VAL A 374 11.99 5.82 -12.51
N SER A 375 13.26 5.48 -12.27
CA SER A 375 13.85 5.46 -10.93
C SER A 375 14.76 6.65 -10.73
N TYR A 376 14.75 7.19 -9.52
CA TYR A 376 15.68 8.21 -9.05
C TYR A 376 16.42 7.70 -7.83
N ASP A 377 17.74 7.70 -7.93
CA ASP A 377 18.65 7.33 -6.85
C ASP A 377 18.99 8.55 -6.02
N MET A 378 18.53 8.56 -4.77
CA MET A 378 18.74 9.67 -3.84
C MET A 378 20.19 9.76 -3.36
N ASP A 379 20.96 8.66 -3.40
CA ASP A 379 22.36 8.65 -2.96
C ASP A 379 23.28 9.26 -4.03
N SER A 380 22.95 9.03 -5.31
CA SER A 380 23.77 9.48 -6.45
C SER A 380 23.15 10.63 -7.26
N ASP A 381 21.97 11.11 -6.88
CA ASP A 381 21.18 12.10 -7.62
C ASP A 381 20.91 11.71 -9.09
N LYS A 382 20.86 10.40 -9.37
CA LYS A 382 20.79 9.88 -10.74
C LYS A 382 19.38 9.43 -11.12
N LEU A 383 18.88 9.99 -12.21
CA LEU A 383 17.64 9.57 -12.86
C LEU A 383 17.91 8.46 -13.91
N THR A 384 17.14 7.38 -13.86
CA THR A 384 17.22 6.27 -14.83
C THR A 384 15.83 5.91 -15.37
N PRO A 385 15.59 6.02 -16.69
CA PRO A 385 14.35 5.55 -17.31
C PRO A 385 14.22 4.02 -17.22
N ILE A 386 13.05 3.53 -16.82
CA ILE A 386 12.76 2.09 -16.70
C ILE A 386 11.98 1.61 -17.91
N CYS A 387 10.83 2.24 -18.20
CA CYS A 387 10.01 1.86 -19.34
C CYS A 387 9.08 2.99 -19.81
N ILE A 388 8.73 2.93 -21.09
CA ILE A 388 7.66 3.74 -21.66
C ILE A 388 6.33 3.00 -21.45
N VAL A 389 5.40 3.70 -20.81
CA VAL A 389 4.02 3.30 -20.59
C VAL A 389 3.20 4.08 -21.61
N GLY A 390 2.84 3.43 -22.72
CA GLY A 390 2.19 4.08 -23.88
C GLY A 390 0.76 4.61 -23.64
N ARG A 391 0.37 4.86 -22.38
CA ARG A 391 -0.96 5.30 -21.97
C ARG A 391 -0.84 6.30 -20.81
N ALA A 392 -1.72 7.30 -20.77
CA ALA A 392 -1.88 8.19 -19.61
C ALA A 392 -2.73 7.52 -18.52
N ASN A 393 -2.74 8.10 -17.31
CA ASN A 393 -3.58 7.69 -16.18
C ASN A 393 -3.34 6.26 -15.70
N VAL A 394 -2.07 5.95 -15.46
CA VAL A 394 -1.62 4.62 -15.06
C VAL A 394 -1.17 4.66 -13.62
N HIS A 395 -1.64 3.69 -12.84
CA HIS A 395 -1.11 3.41 -11.52
C HIS A 395 -0.15 2.23 -11.61
N ALA A 396 1.01 2.35 -10.94
CA ALA A 396 1.99 1.28 -10.85
C ALA A 396 2.06 0.79 -9.40
N THR A 397 1.77 -0.48 -9.18
CA THR A 397 1.83 -1.08 -7.86
C THR A 397 3.16 -1.81 -7.67
N PRO A 398 4.00 -1.43 -6.70
CA PRO A 398 5.25 -2.13 -6.41
C PRO A 398 4.97 -3.57 -5.93
N TYR A 399 5.71 -4.53 -6.46
CA TYR A 399 5.58 -5.93 -6.12
C TYR A 399 6.82 -6.48 -5.43
N VAL A 400 6.63 -6.84 -4.16
CA VAL A 400 7.55 -7.63 -3.36
C VAL A 400 6.97 -9.04 -3.24
N PRO A 401 7.54 -10.08 -3.88
CA PRO A 401 6.90 -11.38 -3.93
C PRO A 401 6.89 -12.12 -2.59
N TYR A 402 5.73 -12.66 -2.20
CA TYR A 402 5.57 -13.51 -1.03
C TYR A 402 5.54 -15.00 -1.43
N PHE A 403 6.63 -15.73 -1.25
CA PHE A 403 6.76 -17.10 -1.81
C PHE A 403 6.37 -18.25 -0.88
N ALA A 404 5.77 -17.99 0.29
CA ALA A 404 5.23 -19.09 1.07
C ALA A 404 3.76 -19.28 0.75
N GLU A 405 3.35 -20.54 0.78
CA GLU A 405 1.94 -20.85 0.76
C GLU A 405 1.27 -20.33 2.04
N SER A 406 0.05 -19.81 1.90
CA SER A 406 -0.80 -19.46 3.03
C SER A 406 -2.04 -20.34 3.03
N SER A 407 -2.39 -20.87 4.20
CA SER A 407 -3.67 -21.57 4.41
C SER A 407 -4.86 -20.63 4.23
N ALA A 408 -4.70 -19.34 4.53
CA ALA A 408 -5.74 -18.32 4.35
C ALA A 408 -6.08 -18.04 2.87
N LEU A 409 -5.25 -18.51 1.94
CA LEU A 409 -5.44 -18.35 0.49
C LEU A 409 -5.74 -19.69 -0.21
N ARG A 410 -6.16 -20.72 0.53
CA ARG A 410 -6.60 -21.99 -0.05
C ARG A 410 -8.12 -21.97 -0.17
N SER A 411 -8.63 -21.89 -1.41
CA SER A 411 -10.04 -22.06 -1.74
C SER A 411 -10.52 -23.49 -1.50
#